data_AF-A0A2S8FZ74-F1
#
_entry.id   AF-A0A2S8FZ74-F1
#
_cell.length_a   1.000
_cell.length_b   1.000
_cell.length_c   1.000
_cell.angle_alpha   90.00
_cell.angle_beta   90.00
_cell.angle_gamma   90.00
#
_symmetry.space_group_name_H-M   'P 1'
#
loop_
_entity.id
_entity.type
_entity.pdbx_description
1 polymer ?
#
loop_
_entity_poly.entity_id
_entity_poly.type
_entity_poly.pdbx_seq_one_letter_code
_entity_poly.pdbx_strand_id
1 'polypeptide(L)'
;MGTRVTTKMSLLVGLIAALCFAPSSMDLPPREAHAEEKPEEKDRWVGTYHQFDFYQRNKVEAGQQVPTRKITKDERGYHLEGYPHFTFIEVEKGILQDGKEASLGRIYLGETKYADGRTARTLEVSFCYESYLLYEPIQRGTAHSPQGEK
;
A
#
# COMPACT_ATOMS: atom_id res chain seq x y z
N MET A 1 21.69 19.18 -45.78
CA MET A 1 22.20 17.92 -46.34
C MET A 1 22.91 17.16 -45.22
N GLY A 2 22.39 15.99 -44.85
CA GLY A 2 22.92 15.17 -43.76
C GLY A 2 21.98 13.98 -43.58
N THR A 3 22.48 12.80 -43.90
CA THR A 3 21.76 11.57 -44.30
C THR A 3 21.00 10.87 -43.17
N ARG A 4 19.76 10.45 -43.48
CA ARG A 4 18.99 9.46 -42.70
C ARG A 4 19.68 8.10 -42.79
N VAL A 5 19.85 7.43 -41.66
CA VAL A 5 20.13 5.98 -41.62
C VAL A 5 18.92 5.28 -41.01
N THR A 6 18.12 4.70 -41.91
CA THR A 6 17.11 3.68 -41.61
C THR A 6 17.79 2.33 -41.52
N THR A 7 17.57 1.58 -40.43
CA THR A 7 17.80 0.14 -40.43
C THR A 7 16.62 -0.55 -39.75
N LYS A 8 15.79 -1.15 -40.60
CA LYS A 8 14.82 -2.19 -40.25
C LYS A 8 15.55 -3.52 -40.16
N MET A 9 15.25 -4.34 -39.16
CA MET A 9 15.52 -5.79 -39.09
C MET A 9 15.00 -6.27 -37.73
N SER A 10 14.30 -7.37 -37.52
CA SER A 10 13.58 -8.33 -38.35
C SER A 10 12.73 -9.12 -37.35
N LEU A 11 11.46 -9.40 -37.68
CA LEU A 11 10.69 -10.45 -37.00
C LEU A 11 11.37 -11.80 -37.26
N LEU A 12 11.51 -12.63 -36.24
CA LEU A 12 11.65 -14.07 -36.41
C LEU A 12 10.78 -14.80 -35.39
N VAL A 13 9.71 -15.36 -35.93
CA VAL A 13 8.80 -16.32 -35.33
C VAL A 13 9.53 -17.65 -35.20
N GLY A 14 9.47 -18.27 -34.03
CA GLY A 14 9.97 -19.63 -33.78
C GLY A 14 8.89 -20.49 -33.15
N LEU A 15 8.05 -21.09 -33.99
CA LEU A 15 7.11 -22.16 -33.65
C LEU A 15 7.87 -23.49 -33.82
N ILE A 16 8.02 -24.29 -32.77
CA ILE A 16 8.47 -25.69 -32.89
C ILE A 16 7.46 -26.56 -32.14
N ALA A 17 6.74 -27.38 -32.90
CA ALA A 17 5.93 -28.48 -32.42
C ALA A 17 6.31 -29.74 -33.20
N ALA A 18 6.71 -30.81 -32.50
CA ALA A 18 6.52 -32.24 -32.83
C ALA A 18 7.39 -33.07 -31.85
N LEU A 19 6.81 -33.76 -30.87
CA LEU A 19 6.30 -35.15 -30.91
C LEU A 19 7.39 -36.22 -31.13
N CYS A 20 7.68 -36.98 -30.07
CA CYS A 20 8.22 -38.34 -30.10
C CYS A 20 7.49 -39.19 -29.05
N PHE A 21 7.24 -40.46 -29.38
CA PHE A 21 6.20 -41.33 -28.82
C PHE A 21 6.80 -42.48 -27.97
N ALA A 22 6.22 -42.71 -26.77
CA ALA A 22 6.07 -43.97 -25.97
C ALA A 22 7.32 -44.71 -25.40
N PRO A 23 7.24 -45.58 -24.34
CA PRO A 23 6.06 -46.17 -23.65
C PRO A 23 6.07 -46.19 -22.08
N SER A 24 4.89 -46.46 -21.51
CA SER A 24 4.55 -47.00 -20.18
C SER A 24 5.55 -46.88 -19.01
N SER A 25 5.34 -45.89 -18.16
CA SER A 25 5.43 -46.04 -16.70
C SER A 25 4.31 -45.21 -16.09
N MET A 26 3.60 -45.81 -15.15
CA MET A 26 2.62 -45.13 -14.31
C MET A 26 3.35 -44.00 -13.57
N ASP A 27 3.20 -42.77 -14.06
CA ASP A 27 3.62 -41.60 -13.31
C ASP A 27 2.48 -40.59 -13.32
N LEU A 28 2.28 -40.05 -12.13
CA LEU A 28 1.13 -39.29 -11.66
C LEU A 28 0.75 -38.15 -12.63
N PRO A 29 -0.53 -37.73 -12.69
CA PRO A 29 -0.91 -36.55 -13.46
C PRO A 29 0.00 -35.38 -13.04
N PRO A 30 0.52 -34.58 -13.98
CA PRO A 30 1.38 -33.45 -13.66
C PRO A 30 0.63 -32.58 -12.67
N ARG A 31 1.12 -32.58 -11.42
CA ARG A 31 0.64 -31.69 -10.37
C ARG A 31 0.89 -30.30 -10.92
N GLU A 32 -0.19 -29.61 -11.28
CA GLU A 32 -0.15 -28.21 -11.68
C GLU A 32 0.81 -27.52 -10.72
N ALA A 33 1.88 -26.94 -11.27
CA ALA A 33 2.72 -26.04 -10.52
C ALA A 33 1.79 -24.90 -10.12
N HIS A 34 1.16 -25.03 -8.96
CA HIS A 34 0.55 -23.95 -8.23
C HIS A 34 1.64 -22.90 -8.19
N ALA A 35 1.50 -21.89 -9.06
CA ALA A 35 2.19 -20.63 -8.89
C ALA A 35 1.92 -20.27 -7.44
N GLU A 36 2.96 -20.34 -6.61
CA GLU A 36 2.90 -19.87 -5.24
C GLU A 36 2.39 -18.44 -5.34
N GLU A 37 1.11 -18.28 -4.97
CA GLU A 37 0.43 -17.00 -4.95
C GLU A 37 1.18 -16.19 -3.89
N LYS A 38 2.15 -15.40 -4.37
CA LYS A 38 2.99 -14.54 -3.54
C LYS A 38 2.00 -13.74 -2.69
N PRO A 39 2.02 -13.86 -1.36
CA PRO A 39 1.01 -13.22 -0.53
C PRO A 39 0.95 -11.75 -0.92
N GLU A 40 -0.22 -11.31 -1.38
CA GLU A 40 -0.43 -9.94 -1.82
C GLU A 40 0.03 -9.01 -0.70
N GLU A 41 1.10 -8.26 -0.97
CA GLU A 41 1.61 -7.28 -0.04
C GLU A 41 0.51 -6.25 0.18
N LYS A 42 -0.06 -6.25 1.39
CA LYS A 42 -1.13 -5.31 1.77
C LYS A 42 -0.65 -3.89 1.45
N ASP A 43 -1.39 -3.20 0.58
CA ASP A 43 -1.03 -1.86 0.15
C ASP A 43 -0.77 -0.96 1.36
N ARG A 44 0.44 -0.40 1.42
CA ARG A 44 0.94 0.37 2.55
C ARG A 44 0.20 1.69 2.78
N TRP A 45 -0.64 2.13 1.85
CA TRP A 45 -1.40 3.37 1.99
C TRP A 45 -2.85 3.09 2.37
N VAL A 46 -3.43 2.02 1.83
CA VAL A 46 -4.85 1.69 2.00
C VAL A 46 -5.14 1.26 3.44
N GLY A 47 -6.16 1.87 4.04
CA GLY A 47 -6.57 1.58 5.41
C GLY A 47 -7.48 2.64 6.02
N THR A 48 -7.95 2.37 7.24
CA THR A 48 -8.65 3.35 8.07
C THR A 48 -7.71 3.77 9.19
N TYR A 49 -7.58 5.07 9.42
CA TYR A 49 -6.63 5.66 10.34
C TYR A 49 -7.34 6.57 11.35
N HIS A 50 -6.77 6.68 12.54
CA HIS A 50 -7.15 7.70 13.51
C HIS A 50 -6.45 9.03 13.18
N GLN A 51 -7.22 10.11 13.07
CA GLN A 51 -6.70 11.45 12.83
C GLN A 51 -6.37 12.15 14.14
N PHE A 52 -5.18 12.74 14.19
CA PHE A 52 -4.71 13.58 15.30
C PHE A 52 -4.10 14.87 14.76
N ASP A 53 -4.40 15.99 15.40
CA ASP A 53 -3.72 17.24 15.09
C ASP A 53 -2.26 17.17 15.51
N PHE A 54 -1.39 17.85 14.77
CA PHE A 54 0.05 17.90 15.06
C PHE A 54 0.36 18.29 16.50
N TYR A 55 -0.45 19.19 17.06
CA TYR A 55 -0.28 19.75 18.40
C TYR A 55 -1.05 18.98 19.50
N GLN A 56 -1.88 18.00 19.15
CA GLN A 56 -2.75 17.29 20.10
C GLN A 56 -2.57 15.76 20.11
N ARG A 57 -1.43 15.26 19.62
CA ARG A 57 -1.14 13.81 19.48
C ARG A 57 -1.45 12.93 20.70
N ASN A 58 -1.43 13.50 21.91
CA ASN A 58 -1.62 12.78 23.17
C ASN A 58 -2.83 13.25 24.00
N LYS A 59 -3.69 14.10 23.44
CA LYS A 59 -4.87 14.63 24.14
C LYS A 59 -6.14 13.99 23.58
N VAL A 60 -6.34 12.72 23.90
CA VAL A 60 -7.67 12.10 23.76
C VAL A 60 -8.22 12.00 25.17
N GLU A 61 -9.23 12.82 25.46
CA GLU A 61 -9.90 12.74 26.75
C GLU A 61 -10.65 11.41 26.88
N ALA A 62 -10.79 10.92 28.11
CA ALA A 62 -11.51 9.68 28.34
C ALA A 62 -12.96 9.80 27.83
N GLY A 63 -13.34 8.95 26.87
CA GLY A 63 -14.67 8.98 26.24
C GLY A 63 -14.75 9.82 24.95
N GLN A 64 -13.69 10.53 24.57
CA GLN A 64 -13.65 11.25 23.30
C GLN A 64 -13.45 10.27 22.14
N GLN A 65 -14.35 10.31 21.15
CA GLN A 65 -14.18 9.55 19.92
C GLN A 65 -13.11 10.21 19.05
N VAL A 66 -12.09 9.45 18.69
CA VAL A 66 -11.03 9.94 17.79
C VAL A 66 -11.56 9.90 16.35
N PRO A 67 -11.53 11.03 15.61
CA PRO A 67 -11.93 11.04 14.21
C PRO A 67 -11.14 10.03 13.38
N THR A 68 -11.78 9.43 12.39
CA THR A 68 -11.12 8.50 11.47
C THR A 68 -11.12 9.01 10.04
N ARG A 69 -10.10 8.61 9.29
CA ARG A 69 -9.99 8.85 7.84
C ARG A 69 -9.66 7.56 7.13
N LYS A 70 -10.34 7.30 6.02
CA LYS A 70 -10.02 6.18 5.14
C LYS A 70 -9.18 6.63 3.95
N ILE A 71 -8.18 5.82 3.61
CA ILE A 71 -7.49 5.88 2.33
C ILE A 71 -7.90 4.67 1.51
N THR A 72 -8.40 4.91 0.30
CA THR A 72 -8.75 3.88 -0.69
C THR A 72 -7.91 4.04 -1.94
N LYS A 73 -7.84 2.99 -2.76
CA LYS A 73 -7.14 3.02 -4.04
C LYS A 73 -8.07 2.51 -5.14
N ASP A 74 -8.07 3.19 -6.28
CA ASP A 74 -8.73 2.77 -7.51
C ASP A 74 -7.78 2.91 -8.72
N GLU A 75 -8.31 2.79 -9.93
CA GLU A 75 -7.55 2.89 -11.18
C GLU A 75 -6.88 4.26 -11.38
N ARG A 76 -7.37 5.33 -10.73
CA ARG A 76 -6.86 6.70 -10.87
C ARG A 76 -5.77 7.00 -9.86
N GLY A 77 -5.78 6.35 -8.70
CA GLY A 77 -4.79 6.53 -7.64
C GLY A 77 -5.38 6.33 -6.24
N TYR A 78 -4.75 6.97 -5.27
CA TYR A 78 -5.19 6.96 -3.87
C TYR A 78 -6.13 8.12 -3.58
N HIS A 79 -7.11 7.87 -2.74
CA HIS A 79 -8.15 8.83 -2.34
C HIS A 79 -8.22 8.91 -0.83
N LEU A 80 -8.22 10.13 -0.30
CA LEU A 80 -8.36 10.40 1.12
C LEU A 80 -9.79 10.86 1.42
N GLU A 81 -10.45 10.18 2.35
CA GLU A 81 -11.77 10.57 2.83
C GLU A 81 -11.75 12.03 3.35
N GLY A 82 -12.75 12.83 2.95
CA GLY A 82 -12.80 14.27 3.22
C GLY A 82 -12.15 15.15 2.15
N TYR A 83 -11.38 14.55 1.22
CA TYR A 83 -10.70 15.27 0.12
C TYR A 83 -11.03 14.64 -1.25
N PRO A 84 -12.33 14.52 -1.63
CA PRO A 84 -12.76 13.75 -2.80
C PRO A 84 -12.31 14.31 -4.16
N HIS A 85 -11.83 15.55 -4.19
CA HIS A 85 -11.33 16.20 -5.42
C HIS A 85 -9.85 15.96 -5.67
N PHE A 86 -9.16 15.32 -4.72
CA PHE A 86 -7.74 15.03 -4.81
C PHE A 86 -7.52 13.55 -5.10
N THR A 87 -6.81 13.30 -6.20
CA THR A 87 -6.26 11.98 -6.50
C THR A 87 -4.76 12.05 -6.25
N PHE A 88 -4.29 11.19 -5.34
CA PHE A 88 -2.89 11.13 -4.99
C PHE A 88 -2.20 9.98 -5.74
N ILE A 89 -0.99 10.21 -6.21
CA ILE A 89 -0.13 9.19 -6.81
C ILE A 89 1.17 9.12 -6.03
N GLU A 90 1.78 7.94 -5.98
CA GLU A 90 3.09 7.80 -5.37
C GLU A 90 4.16 8.36 -6.32
N VAL A 91 4.73 9.50 -5.96
CA VAL A 91 5.74 10.21 -6.77
C VAL A 91 7.17 9.86 -6.37
N GLU A 92 7.35 9.51 -5.08
CA GLU A 92 8.60 9.04 -4.51
C GLU A 92 8.28 7.97 -3.47
N LYS A 93 9.25 7.13 -3.14
CA LYS A 93 9.05 6.05 -2.16
C LYS A 93 8.61 6.66 -0.82
N GLY A 94 7.37 6.35 -0.42
CA GLY A 94 6.80 6.86 0.82
C GLY A 94 6.25 8.28 0.73
N ILE A 95 5.99 8.81 -0.47
CA ILE A 95 5.35 10.11 -0.68
C ILE A 95 4.24 9.98 -1.70
N LEU A 96 3.00 10.23 -1.26
CA LEU A 96 1.88 10.50 -2.16
C LEU A 96 1.78 12.00 -2.41
N GLN A 97 1.54 12.40 -3.66
CA GLN A 97 1.30 13.79 -4.05
C GLN A 97 0.03 13.87 -4.89
N ASP A 98 -0.77 14.93 -4.71
CA ASP A 98 -1.86 15.21 -5.66
C ASP A 98 -1.25 15.42 -7.04
N GLY A 99 -1.82 14.79 -8.08
CA GLY A 99 -1.21 14.66 -9.42
C GLY A 99 -0.97 15.97 -10.22
N LYS A 100 -0.90 17.12 -9.56
CA LYS A 100 -0.63 18.46 -10.11
C LYS A 100 0.79 18.88 -9.76
N GLU A 101 1.47 19.56 -10.69
CA GLU A 101 2.86 20.03 -10.51
C GLU A 101 3.00 21.06 -9.37
N ALA A 102 2.01 21.94 -9.21
CA ALA A 102 1.87 22.83 -8.05
C ALA A 102 0.99 22.15 -6.99
N SER A 103 1.56 21.12 -6.35
CA SER A 103 0.85 20.28 -5.39
C SER A 103 0.24 21.08 -4.25
N LEU A 104 -1.05 20.87 -4.02
CA LEU A 104 -1.76 21.40 -2.85
C LEU A 104 -1.69 20.42 -1.66
N GLY A 105 -1.17 19.21 -1.88
CA GLY A 105 -1.12 18.20 -0.84
C GLY A 105 -0.15 17.04 -1.02
N ARG A 106 0.53 16.71 0.07
CA ARG A 106 1.42 15.56 0.20
C ARG A 106 1.04 14.69 1.40
N ILE A 107 1.20 13.38 1.24
CA ILE A 107 1.05 12.40 2.33
C ILE A 107 2.36 11.63 2.44
N TYR A 108 3.01 11.71 3.59
CA TYR A 108 4.28 11.05 3.86
C TYR A 108 4.05 9.79 4.68
N LEU A 109 4.65 8.69 4.25
CA LEU A 109 4.66 7.43 4.97
C LEU A 109 5.73 7.46 6.06
N GLY A 110 5.34 7.10 7.27
CA GLY A 110 6.23 6.93 8.41
C GLY A 110 5.81 5.76 9.29
N GLU A 111 6.55 5.62 10.38
CA GLU A 111 6.34 4.59 11.39
C GLU A 111 6.44 5.20 12.78
N THR A 112 5.54 4.79 13.67
CA THR A 112 5.61 5.11 15.09
C THR A 112 5.92 3.85 15.87
N LYS A 113 6.98 3.89 16.67
CA LYS A 113 7.31 2.85 17.65
C LYS A 113 6.73 3.24 19.01
N TYR A 114 5.89 2.39 19.57
CA TYR A 114 5.30 2.57 20.89
C TYR A 114 6.23 2.02 21.97
N ALA A 115 6.03 2.47 23.21
CA ALA A 115 6.83 2.05 24.35
C ALA A 115 6.74 0.53 24.65
N ASP A 116 5.67 -0.12 24.23
CA ASP A 116 5.49 -1.57 24.32
C ASP A 116 6.20 -2.37 23.21
N GLY A 117 7.02 -1.70 22.39
CA GLY A 117 7.79 -2.31 21.30
C GLY A 117 6.99 -2.51 20.01
N ARG A 118 5.67 -2.27 20.00
CA ARG A 118 4.88 -2.35 18.77
C ARG A 118 5.24 -1.20 17.84
N THR A 119 5.23 -1.49 16.54
CA THR A 119 5.35 -0.47 15.50
C THR A 119 4.02 -0.38 14.77
N ALA A 120 3.51 0.84 14.56
CA ALA A 120 2.37 1.06 13.68
C ALA A 120 2.75 2.02 12.56
N ARG A 121 2.09 1.86 11.43
CA ARG A 121 2.18 2.81 10.34
C ARG A 121 1.59 4.15 10.75
N THR A 122 2.25 5.23 10.36
CA THR A 122 1.78 6.60 10.57
C THR A 122 1.90 7.35 9.27
N LEU A 123 0.91 8.18 8.94
CA LEU A 123 0.97 9.06 7.78
C LEU A 123 0.94 10.51 8.25
N GLU A 124 1.80 11.33 7.68
CA GLU A 124 1.73 12.78 7.82
C GLU A 124 1.02 13.35 6.59
N VAL A 125 -0.10 14.02 6.82
CA VAL A 125 -0.83 14.72 5.76
C VAL A 125 -0.49 16.20 5.86
N SER A 126 0.02 16.75 4.76
CA SER A 126 0.43 18.14 4.65
C SER A 126 -0.27 18.80 3.46
N PHE A 127 -1.25 19.64 3.76
CA PHE A 127 -1.97 20.50 2.82
C PHE A 127 -1.60 21.97 3.05
N CYS A 128 -1.83 22.84 2.06
CA CYS A 128 -1.43 24.26 2.14
C CYS A 128 -1.93 25.00 3.39
N TYR A 129 -3.05 24.59 3.99
CA TYR A 129 -3.67 25.25 5.14
C TYR A 129 -3.92 24.31 6.32
N GLU A 130 -3.55 23.04 6.21
CA GLU A 130 -3.87 22.03 7.20
C GLU A 130 -2.77 20.98 7.24
N SER A 131 -2.40 20.55 8.45
CA SER A 131 -1.53 19.40 8.61
C SER A 131 -1.98 18.59 9.80
N TYR A 132 -2.05 17.28 9.64
CA TYR A 132 -2.44 16.33 10.69
C TYR A 132 -1.77 14.99 10.48
N LEU A 133 -1.87 14.13 11.48
CA LEU A 133 -1.34 12.78 11.47
C LEU A 133 -2.44 11.74 11.41
N LEU A 134 -2.16 10.66 10.71
CA LEU A 134 -3.03 9.49 10.59
C LEU A 134 -2.29 8.28 11.17
N TYR A 135 -2.83 7.72 12.26
CA TYR A 135 -2.26 6.55 12.92
C TYR A 135 -3.05 5.30 12.58
N GLU A 136 -2.36 4.21 12.21
CA GLU A 136 -3.01 2.92 12.06
C GLU A 136 -3.58 2.47 13.42
N PRO A 137 -4.86 2.07 13.50
CA PRO A 137 -5.45 1.57 14.73
C PRO A 137 -4.66 0.36 15.21
N ILE A 138 -4.05 0.47 16.38
CA ILE A 138 -3.41 -0.68 16.99
C ILE A 138 -4.51 -1.62 17.45
N GLN A 139 -4.60 -2.80 16.84
CA GLN A 139 -5.41 -3.88 17.40
C GLN A 139 -4.86 -4.15 18.80
N ARG A 140 -5.62 -3.75 19.83
CA ARG A 140 -5.35 -4.21 21.19
C ARG A 140 -5.61 -5.71 21.15
N GLY A 141 -4.53 -6.48 21.03
CA GLY A 141 -4.58 -7.92 21.33
C GLY A 141 -5.33 -8.07 22.64
N THR A 142 -6.27 -9.01 22.66
CA THR A 142 -7.09 -9.35 23.82
C THR A 142 -6.25 -9.23 25.07
N ALA A 143 -6.65 -8.31 25.96
CA ALA A 143 -6.00 -8.15 27.25
C ALA A 143 -5.86 -9.55 27.84
N HIS A 144 -4.62 -9.95 28.14
CA HIS A 144 -4.41 -11.05 29.05
C HIS A 144 -4.98 -10.56 30.37
N SER A 145 -6.25 -10.92 30.63
CA SER A 145 -6.83 -10.77 31.96
C SER A 145 -5.82 -11.38 32.92
N PRO A 146 -5.34 -10.66 33.95
CA PRO A 146 -4.61 -11.33 35.01
C PRO A 146 -5.54 -12.43 35.52
N GLN A 147 -5.16 -13.68 35.29
CA GLN A 147 -5.82 -14.81 35.93
C GLN A 147 -5.81 -14.52 37.42
N GLY A 148 -7.00 -14.49 38.01
CA GLY A 148 -7.19 -14.10 39.39
C GLY A 148 -6.30 -14.91 40.32
N GLU A 149 -5.55 -14.22 41.16
CA GLU A 149 -5.21 -14.74 42.47
C GLU A 149 -6.44 -14.53 43.36
N LYS A 150 -7.01 -15.65 43.81
CA LYS A 150 -7.93 -15.72 44.94
C LYS A 150 -7.15 -15.65 46.24
#